data_AF-A0A838TWN2-F1
#
_entry.id   AF-A0A838TWN2-F1
#
_cell.length_a   1.000
_cell.length_b   1.000
_cell.length_c   1.000
_cell.angle_alpha   90.00
_cell.angle_beta   90.00
_cell.angle_gamma   90.00
#
_symmetry.space_group_name_H-M   'P 1'
#
loop_
_entity.id
_entity.type
_entity.pdbx_description
1 polymer ?
#
loop_
_entity_poly.entity_id
_entity_poly.type
_entity_poly.pdbx_seq_one_letter_code
_entity_poly.pdbx_strand_id
1 'polypeptide(L)'
;MREAGRYSSAERAQVKIKKRRLRASAAVLSAVLVAGCGDGIETGVVYDKDHKDAYTSITIIGRQLYPTYHPESWGVDIAQCPDRVPPTIEEVERDCLTQGHSVTEDIYSQTQIGDIVDFSNPQSS
;
A
#
# COMPACT_ATOMS: atom_id res chain seq x y z
N MET A 1 -3.89 34.86 -50.16
CA MET A 1 -2.72 33.98 -50.03
C MET A 1 -3.02 32.94 -48.96
N ARG A 2 -2.85 31.64 -49.32
CA ARG A 2 -2.72 30.42 -48.48
C ARG A 2 -3.95 30.03 -47.63
N GLU A 3 -4.84 29.18 -48.16
CA GLU A 3 -4.78 27.69 -48.26
C GLU A 3 -5.37 26.99 -47.03
N ALA A 4 -6.63 26.58 -47.19
CA ALA A 4 -7.33 25.60 -46.37
C ALA A 4 -6.88 24.19 -46.80
N GLY A 5 -6.15 23.51 -45.93
CA GLY A 5 -5.70 22.13 -46.11
C GLY A 5 -6.83 21.14 -45.86
N ARG A 6 -7.34 20.57 -46.95
CA ARG A 6 -8.20 19.39 -47.02
C ARG A 6 -7.52 18.19 -46.36
N TYR A 7 -8.23 17.46 -45.51
CA TYR A 7 -8.04 16.01 -45.43
C TYR A 7 -9.34 15.30 -45.76
N SER A 8 -9.21 14.51 -46.82
CA SER A 8 -10.22 13.81 -47.59
C SER A 8 -10.62 12.51 -46.92
N SER A 9 -11.91 12.20 -47.02
CA SER A 9 -12.48 10.85 -47.03
C SER A 9 -11.62 9.85 -47.80
N ALA A 10 -11.01 8.92 -47.09
CA ALA A 10 -10.51 7.59 -47.48
C ALA A 10 -9.62 7.19 -46.29
N GLU A 11 -9.94 6.24 -45.42
CA GLU A 11 -10.25 4.86 -45.70
C GLU A 11 -11.13 4.29 -44.59
N ARG A 12 -12.30 3.78 -45.01
CA ARG A 12 -13.03 2.76 -44.27
C ARG A 12 -12.28 1.45 -44.45
N ALA A 13 -11.48 1.04 -43.47
CA ALA A 13 -10.99 -0.34 -43.38
C ALA A 13 -11.82 -1.08 -42.33
N GLN A 14 -12.78 -1.87 -42.81
CA GLN A 14 -13.63 -2.72 -41.99
C GLN A 14 -12.81 -3.82 -41.31
N VAL A 15 -12.82 -3.80 -39.99
CA VAL A 15 -12.31 -4.90 -39.15
C VAL A 15 -13.35 -6.03 -39.16
N LYS A 16 -13.29 -6.91 -40.17
CA LYS A 16 -13.94 -8.24 -40.11
C LYS A 16 -12.98 -9.22 -39.46
N ILE A 17 -12.92 -9.21 -38.13
CA ILE A 17 -12.21 -10.28 -37.40
C ILE A 17 -13.13 -11.49 -37.27
N LYS A 18 -12.66 -12.56 -37.90
CA LYS A 18 -13.20 -13.91 -38.03
C LYS A 18 -13.50 -14.51 -36.66
N LYS A 19 -14.78 -14.84 -36.38
CA LYS A 19 -15.19 -15.64 -35.21
C LYS A 19 -14.53 -17.03 -35.27
N ARG A 20 -13.48 -17.25 -34.48
CA ARG A 20 -13.04 -18.59 -34.09
C ARG A 20 -13.41 -18.80 -32.63
N ARG A 21 -14.32 -19.76 -32.41
CA ARG A 21 -14.69 -20.27 -31.09
C ARG A 21 -13.46 -20.98 -30.51
N LEU A 22 -12.92 -20.48 -29.41
CA LEU A 22 -12.07 -21.24 -28.51
C LEU A 22 -12.84 -21.43 -27.20
N ARG A 23 -13.26 -22.67 -26.97
CA ARG A 23 -13.69 -23.17 -25.66
C ARG A 23 -12.43 -23.65 -24.93
N ALA A 24 -12.49 -23.55 -23.60
CA ALA A 24 -11.48 -23.99 -22.62
C ALA A 24 -10.28 -23.02 -22.53
N SER A 25 -9.81 -22.54 -21.39
CA SER A 25 -9.98 -22.95 -19.99
C SER A 25 -9.76 -21.74 -19.08
N ALA A 26 -10.26 -21.82 -17.85
CA ALA A 26 -9.87 -20.98 -16.74
C ALA A 26 -8.35 -21.06 -16.47
N ALA A 27 -7.85 -20.07 -15.70
CA ALA A 27 -6.45 -19.79 -15.33
C ALA A 27 -5.73 -18.90 -16.37
N VAL A 28 -5.16 -17.74 -16.05
CA VAL A 28 -4.45 -17.30 -14.84
C VAL A 28 -4.66 -15.78 -14.70
N LEU A 29 -5.45 -15.34 -13.72
CA LEU A 29 -5.43 -13.97 -13.21
C LEU A 29 -4.44 -13.96 -12.04
N SER A 30 -3.15 -13.80 -12.34
CA SER A 30 -2.12 -13.52 -11.34
C SER A 30 -0.92 -12.90 -12.04
N ALA A 31 -1.12 -11.68 -12.57
CA ALA A 31 -0.02 -10.76 -12.74
C ALA A 31 0.24 -10.16 -11.36
N VAL A 32 1.19 -10.80 -10.69
CA VAL A 32 1.81 -10.44 -9.43
C VAL A 32 2.10 -8.94 -9.37
N LEU A 33 1.37 -8.23 -8.50
CA LEU A 33 1.76 -6.94 -7.95
C LEU A 33 2.93 -7.19 -6.99
N VAL A 34 4.14 -7.27 -7.53
CA VAL A 34 5.39 -7.11 -6.77
C VAL A 34 6.15 -5.96 -7.43
N ALA A 35 5.66 -4.75 -7.18
CA ALA A 35 6.40 -3.52 -7.38
C ALA A 35 6.39 -2.82 -6.02
N GLY A 36 7.42 -3.12 -5.24
CA GLY A 36 7.55 -2.59 -3.87
C GLY A 36 8.62 -3.27 -3.03
N CYS A 37 9.73 -3.75 -3.63
CA CYS A 37 10.98 -3.81 -2.86
C CYS A 37 11.53 -2.38 -2.82
N GLY A 38 10.92 -1.54 -2.01
CA GLY A 38 11.50 -0.26 -1.65
C GLY A 38 12.51 -0.53 -0.56
N ASP A 39 13.80 -0.41 -0.87
CA ASP A 39 14.82 -0.04 0.10
C ASP A 39 14.43 1.34 0.63
N GLY A 40 13.53 1.34 1.61
CA GLY A 40 12.64 2.46 1.89
C GLY A 40 12.85 2.98 3.29
N ILE A 41 13.97 3.70 3.44
CA ILE A 41 14.27 4.74 4.44
C ILE A 41 14.16 4.30 5.91
N GLU A 42 15.29 4.44 6.59
CA GLU A 42 15.57 3.76 7.84
C GLU A 42 15.31 4.61 9.09
N THR A 43 15.12 5.92 8.99
CA THR A 43 14.97 6.79 10.16
C THR A 43 13.82 7.78 10.00
N GLY A 44 13.00 7.95 11.03
CA GLY A 44 11.91 8.93 11.04
C GLY A 44 11.36 9.20 12.43
N VAL A 45 10.28 9.97 12.50
CA VAL A 45 9.62 10.36 13.76
C VAL A 45 8.35 9.53 13.95
N VAL A 46 8.16 8.92 15.11
CA VAL A 46 6.90 8.27 15.48
C VAL A 46 5.81 9.33 15.54
N TYR A 47 4.81 9.24 14.68
CA TYR A 47 3.70 10.22 14.67
C TYR A 47 2.38 9.64 15.14
N ASP A 48 2.19 8.32 15.02
CA ASP A 48 0.99 7.63 15.51
C ASP A 48 1.32 6.24 16.06
N LYS A 49 0.41 5.72 16.89
CA LYS A 49 0.51 4.44 17.58
C LYS A 49 -0.86 3.74 17.57
N ASP A 50 -0.92 2.56 16.96
CA ASP A 50 -2.14 1.75 16.86
C ASP A 50 -1.99 0.45 17.67
N HIS A 51 -2.92 0.19 18.59
CA HIS A 51 -3.00 -1.07 19.33
C HIS A 51 -4.37 -1.69 19.09
N LYS A 52 -4.35 -2.96 18.68
CA LYS A 52 -5.55 -3.75 18.43
C LYS A 52 -5.59 -4.93 19.37
N ASP A 53 -6.56 -4.92 20.28
CA ASP A 53 -6.84 -6.04 21.17
C ASP A 53 -7.13 -7.32 20.38
N ALA A 54 -6.79 -8.48 20.96
CA ALA A 54 -7.19 -9.76 20.41
C ALA A 54 -8.72 -9.89 20.41
N TYR A 55 -9.30 -10.31 19.28
CA TYR A 55 -10.73 -10.58 19.19
C TYR A 55 -11.04 -11.73 18.24
N THR A 56 -12.24 -12.29 18.37
CA THR A 56 -12.75 -13.31 17.44
C THR A 56 -13.95 -12.74 16.70
N SER A 57 -13.87 -12.68 15.37
CA SER A 57 -15.02 -12.37 14.53
C SER A 57 -15.72 -13.65 14.10
N ILE A 58 -17.05 -13.63 13.97
CA ILE A 58 -17.81 -14.76 13.45
C ILE A 58 -18.43 -14.35 12.11
N THR A 59 -18.06 -15.08 11.05
CA THR A 59 -18.65 -14.90 9.72
C THR A 59 -19.70 -15.97 9.47
N ILE A 60 -20.88 -15.57 9.02
CA ILE A 60 -21.95 -16.51 8.66
C ILE A 60 -21.90 -16.78 7.16
N ILE A 61 -21.71 -18.04 6.79
CA ILE A 61 -21.75 -18.48 5.38
C ILE A 61 -22.85 -19.54 5.25
N GLY A 62 -23.98 -19.15 4.65
CA GLY A 62 -25.17 -20.00 4.57
C GLY A 62 -25.76 -20.28 5.95
N ARG A 63 -25.72 -21.54 6.39
CA ARG A 63 -26.20 -22.00 7.72
C ARG A 63 -25.07 -22.34 8.69
N GLN A 64 -23.83 -22.01 8.35
CA GLN A 64 -22.64 -22.35 9.14
C GLN A 64 -21.99 -21.08 9.70
N LEU A 65 -21.42 -21.20 10.89
CA LEU A 65 -20.66 -20.15 11.58
C LEU A 65 -19.16 -20.44 11.47
N TYR A 66 -18.40 -19.46 11.01
CA TYR A 66 -16.95 -19.53 10.84
C TYR A 66 -16.28 -18.54 11.79
N PRO A 67 -15.77 -18.99 12.95
CA PRO A 67 -14.97 -18.13 13.81
C PRO A 67 -13.61 -17.86 13.16
N THR A 68 -13.17 -16.60 13.19
CA THR A 68 -11.83 -16.16 12.78
C THR A 68 -11.20 -15.44 13.95
N TYR A 69 -10.08 -15.97 14.43
CA TYR A 69 -9.29 -15.37 15.50
C TYR A 69 -8.36 -14.31 14.91
N HIS A 70 -8.41 -13.10 15.49
CA HIS A 70 -7.50 -12.00 15.19
C HIS A 70 -6.59 -11.82 16.40
N PRO A 71 -5.27 -12.07 16.27
CA PRO A 71 -4.34 -11.89 17.38
C PRO A 71 -4.21 -10.40 17.73
N GLU A 72 -3.80 -10.16 18.97
CA GLU A 72 -3.39 -8.84 19.41
C GLU A 72 -2.22 -8.33 18.56
N SER A 73 -2.22 -7.04 18.23
CA SER A 73 -1.15 -6.44 17.44
C SER A 73 -0.86 -5.01 17.85
N TRP A 74 0.42 -4.64 17.73
CA TRP A 74 0.94 -3.31 18.03
C TRP A 74 1.61 -2.74 16.78
N GLY A 75 1.24 -1.52 16.44
CA GLY A 75 1.75 -0.79 15.28
C GLY A 75 2.22 0.59 15.67
N VAL A 76 3.29 1.03 15.04
CA VAL A 76 3.75 2.42 15.10
C VAL A 76 3.86 2.95 13.68
N ASP A 77 3.38 4.17 13.46
CA ASP A 77 3.52 4.84 12.18
C ASP A 77 4.61 5.91 12.28
N ILE A 78 5.49 5.90 11.29
CA ILE A 78 6.69 6.73 11.23
C ILE A 78 6.55 7.70 10.08
N ALA A 79 6.81 8.97 10.35
CA ALA A 79 6.83 10.04 9.38
C ALA A 79 8.26 10.39 9.02
N GLN A 80 8.52 10.49 7.73
CA GLN A 80 9.80 10.89 7.16
C GLN A 80 9.60 12.19 6.38
N CYS A 81 10.15 13.26 6.93
CA CYS A 81 10.01 14.60 6.40
C CYS A 81 11.38 15.08 5.90
N PRO A 82 11.52 15.48 4.63
CA PRO A 82 12.83 15.81 4.04
C PRO A 82 13.50 17.04 4.67
N ASP A 83 12.73 17.97 5.26
CA ASP A 83 13.26 19.30 5.63
C ASP A 83 13.08 19.73 7.10
N ARG A 84 12.48 18.93 8.01
CA ARG A 84 12.31 19.29 9.44
C ARG A 84 12.20 18.07 10.37
N VAL A 85 12.88 18.14 11.51
CA VAL A 85 12.74 17.18 12.62
C VAL A 85 12.70 17.95 13.96
N PRO A 86 11.66 17.80 14.81
CA PRO A 86 10.41 17.07 14.56
C PRO A 86 9.39 17.92 13.75
N PRO A 87 8.69 17.32 12.79
CA PRO A 87 7.58 17.97 12.07
C PRO A 87 6.35 18.15 12.97
N THR A 88 5.48 19.12 12.69
CA THR A 88 4.14 19.14 13.30
C THR A 88 3.23 18.09 12.65
N ILE A 89 2.15 17.69 13.32
CA ILE A 89 1.17 16.71 12.78
C ILE A 89 0.63 17.18 11.42
N GLU A 90 0.37 18.48 11.27
CA GLU A 90 -0.15 19.09 10.04
C GLU A 90 0.87 19.09 8.89
N GLU A 91 2.17 19.07 9.21
CA GLU A 91 3.26 18.92 8.25
C GLU A 91 3.41 17.44 7.84
N VAL A 92 3.24 16.51 8.79
CA VAL A 92 3.27 15.06 8.54
C VAL A 92 2.23 14.65 7.51
N GLU A 93 0.99 15.11 7.64
CA GLU A 93 -0.10 14.75 6.73
C GLU A 93 0.06 15.30 5.31
N ARG A 94 0.86 16.36 5.14
CA ARG A 94 0.95 17.11 3.88
C ARG A 94 2.18 16.74 3.06
N ASP A 95 3.34 16.72 3.70
CA ASP A 95 4.64 16.79 3.03
C ASP A 95 5.56 15.61 3.40
N CYS A 96 5.12 14.70 4.27
CA CYS A 96 5.94 13.60 4.76
C CYS A 96 5.48 12.25 4.23
N LEU A 97 6.43 11.34 4.06
CA LEU A 97 6.14 9.93 3.78
C LEU A 97 5.85 9.23 5.10
N THR A 98 4.68 8.61 5.20
CA THR A 98 4.30 7.83 6.38
C THR A 98 4.41 6.33 6.11
N GLN A 99 4.95 5.59 7.07
CA GLN A 99 5.12 4.14 6.98
C GLN A 99 4.73 3.47 8.29
N GLY A 100 3.85 2.48 8.21
CA GLY A 100 3.45 1.68 9.37
C GLY A 100 4.36 0.48 9.59
N HIS A 101 4.75 0.26 10.84
CA HIS A 101 5.59 -0.85 11.27
C HIS A 101 4.89 -1.66 12.38
N SER A 102 4.81 -2.97 12.21
CA SER A 102 4.43 -3.86 13.31
C SER A 102 5.60 -4.04 14.25
N VAL A 103 5.35 -3.83 15.55
CA VAL A 103 6.35 -3.91 16.62
C VAL A 103 5.87 -4.83 17.74
N THR A 104 6.76 -5.14 18.68
CA THR A 104 6.39 -5.86 19.91
C THR A 104 5.72 -4.90 20.91
N GLU A 105 4.99 -5.45 21.88
CA GLU A 105 4.42 -4.69 23.00
C GLU A 105 5.49 -3.89 23.76
N ASP A 106 6.67 -4.48 23.98
CA ASP A 106 7.79 -3.82 24.66
C ASP A 106 8.26 -2.57 23.89
N ILE A 107 8.44 -2.68 22.57
CA ILE A 107 8.86 -1.54 21.73
C ILE A 107 7.73 -0.51 21.68
N TYR A 108 6.48 -0.96 21.55
CA TYR A 108 5.31 -0.09 21.53
C TYR A 108 5.16 0.69 22.84
N SER A 109 5.33 0.06 23.99
CA SER A 109 5.18 0.73 25.30
C SER A 109 6.32 1.71 25.60
N GLN A 110 7.52 1.45 25.07
CA GLN A 110 8.69 2.30 25.25
C GLN A 110 8.73 3.50 24.30
N THR A 111 8.08 3.41 23.13
CA THR A 111 8.04 4.48 22.13
C THR A 111 6.96 5.52 22.44
N GLN A 112 7.29 6.79 22.26
CA GLN A 112 6.39 7.93 22.39
C GLN A 112 6.20 8.63 21.04
N ILE A 113 5.05 9.28 20.86
CA ILE A 113 4.84 10.15 19.71
C ILE A 113 5.84 11.31 19.80
N GLY A 114 6.57 11.55 18.72
CA GLY A 114 7.68 12.51 18.63
C GLY A 114 9.06 11.87 18.76
N ASP A 115 9.16 10.59 19.14
CA ASP A 115 10.45 9.91 19.20
C ASP A 115 11.05 9.73 17.81
N ILE A 116 12.35 9.97 17.69
CA ILE A 116 13.10 9.64 16.48
C ILE A 116 13.54 8.18 16.60
N VAL A 117 13.11 7.37 15.64
CA VAL A 117 13.34 5.93 15.60
C VAL A 117 14.09 5.57 14.33
N ASP A 118 15.11 4.72 14.49
CA ASP A 118 15.93 4.22 13.40
C ASP A 118 15.72 2.70 13.29
N PHE A 119 15.03 2.29 12.25
CA PHE A 119 14.79 0.91 11.86
C PHE A 119 15.81 0.42 10.82
N SER A 120 16.94 1.13 10.65
CA SER A 120 18.10 0.64 9.90
C SER A 120 18.41 -0.77 10.34
N ASN A 121 18.41 -1.71 9.39
CA ASN A 121 18.60 -3.12 9.69
C ASN A 121 19.99 -3.31 10.32
N PRO A 122 20.13 -3.77 11.58
CA PRO A 122 21.44 -3.90 12.23
C PRO A 122 22.31 -5.05 11.65
N GLN A 123 21.92 -5.65 10.52
CA GLN A 123 22.63 -6.76 9.87
C GLN A 123 23.54 -6.34 8.71
N SER A 124 24.27 -5.22 8.85
CA SER A 124 25.45 -4.97 8.02
C SER A 124 26.65 -4.63 8.91
N SER A 125 27.32 -5.67 9.42
CA SER A 125 28.62 -5.59 10.08
C SER A 125 29.44 -6.82 9.70
#